data_AF-A0A955V7B4-F1
#
_entry.id   AF-A0A955V7B4-F1
#
_cell.length_a   1.000
_cell.length_b   1.000
_cell.length_c   1.000
_cell.angle_alpha   90.00
_cell.angle_beta   90.00
_cell.angle_gamma   90.00
#
_symmetry.space_group_name_H-M   'P 1'
#
loop_
_entity.id
_entity.type
_entity.pdbx_description
1 polymer ?
#
loop_
_entity_poly.entity_id
_entity_poly.type
_entity_poly.pdbx_seq_one_letter_code
_entity_poly.pdbx_strand_id
1 'polypeptide(L)'
;MATPTATEILSVLRDLTTGPTRASAEAEPGLAWQLPQLEEYAKSLERLVGRQREDDGGRTLRAQLMYEDAKHDDAHRFIHGVLAAFESRGTSEERAAVARARATLYPGGLSSITVSYEREVAEAAAFTNRLQGDAVRPGMAIVEAAVPQVREAEREAREAVEAMRVKLAKLADLDAKTTLVSPVHELFETRRNAYSALSNFAQNVEFVMKTAGPERAERCARLLHGWKKMNADAQRRAQKSVDGEDDEATMILPAPA
;
A
#
# COMPACT_ATOMS: atom_id res chain seq x y z
N MET A 1 19.67 -10.15 33.42
CA MET A 1 19.35 -8.71 33.35
C MET A 1 19.12 -8.37 31.89
N ALA A 2 18.07 -7.61 31.57
CA ALA A 2 17.81 -7.20 30.19
C ALA A 2 18.84 -6.15 29.75
N THR A 3 19.30 -6.25 28.51
CA THR A 3 20.21 -5.26 27.90
C THR A 3 19.42 -4.00 27.55
N PRO A 4 19.86 -2.80 27.96
CA PRO A 4 19.15 -1.56 27.68
C PRO A 4 19.17 -1.22 26.17
N THR A 5 18.05 -0.71 25.67
CA THR A 5 17.87 -0.29 24.28
C THR A 5 18.56 1.05 23.98
N ALA A 6 18.82 1.32 22.70
CA ALA A 6 19.41 2.60 22.26
C ALA A 6 18.56 3.82 22.70
N THR A 7 17.24 3.68 22.79
CA THR A 7 16.33 4.76 23.26
C THR A 7 16.47 4.99 24.76
N GLU A 8 16.60 3.92 25.56
CA GLU A 8 16.81 4.01 27.01
C GLU A 8 18.18 4.61 27.34
N ILE A 9 19.23 4.17 26.62
CA ILE A 9 20.58 4.74 26.74
C ILE A 9 20.59 6.23 26.37
N LEU A 10 19.90 6.61 25.29
CA LEU A 10 19.79 8.00 24.87
C LEU A 10 19.06 8.87 25.90
N SER A 11 18.01 8.35 26.54
CA SER A 11 17.28 9.07 27.60
C SER A 11 18.20 9.39 28.78
N VAL A 12 18.97 8.39 29.24
CA VAL A 12 19.93 8.56 30.35
C VAL A 12 21.02 9.56 29.97
N LEU A 13 21.56 9.47 28.75
CA LEU A 13 22.56 10.40 28.26
C LEU A 13 22.03 11.83 28.17
N ARG A 14 20.78 12.03 27.72
CA ARG A 14 20.15 13.36 27.68
C ARG A 14 20.01 13.97 29.06
N ASP A 15 19.56 13.18 30.04
CA ASP A 15 19.42 13.65 31.42
C ASP A 15 20.77 14.13 31.97
N LEU A 16 21.83 13.33 31.74
CA LEU A 16 23.20 13.62 32.17
C LEU A 16 23.85 14.79 31.45
N THR A 17 23.55 15.00 30.17
CA THR A 17 24.26 15.97 29.32
C THR A 17 23.50 17.27 29.13
N THR A 18 22.18 17.28 29.14
CA THR A 18 21.36 18.47 28.83
C THR A 18 20.14 18.62 29.74
N GLY A 19 19.87 17.64 30.60
CA GLY A 19 18.70 17.55 31.44
C GLY A 19 18.96 17.87 32.92
N PRO A 20 18.04 17.47 33.80
CA PRO A 20 18.02 17.91 35.20
C PRO A 20 19.18 17.38 36.04
N THR A 21 19.88 16.33 35.60
CA THR A 21 21.02 15.75 36.32
C THR A 21 22.38 16.31 35.88
N ARG A 22 22.40 17.20 34.88
CA ARG A 22 23.62 17.85 34.36
C ARG A 22 24.43 18.57 35.45
N ALA A 23 23.77 19.38 36.29
CA ALA A 23 24.46 20.12 37.36
C ALA A 23 25.14 19.20 38.38
N SER A 24 24.53 18.04 38.67
CA SER A 24 25.14 17.01 39.52
C SER A 24 26.31 16.31 38.83
N ALA A 25 26.23 16.09 37.51
CA ALA A 25 27.32 15.50 36.73
C ALA A 25 28.53 16.45 36.57
N GLU A 26 28.31 17.77 36.52
CA GLU A 26 29.35 18.79 36.50
C GLU A 26 30.08 18.92 37.85
N ALA A 27 29.39 18.64 38.96
CA ALA A 27 29.96 18.66 40.31
C ALA A 27 30.81 17.43 40.65
N GLU A 28 30.65 16.33 39.91
CA GLU A 28 31.40 15.08 40.09
C GLU A 28 32.65 15.06 39.21
N PRO A 29 33.88 15.17 39.77
CA PRO A 29 35.11 15.36 38.99
C PRO A 29 35.37 14.25 37.96
N GLY A 30 34.96 13.02 38.25
CA GLY A 30 35.11 11.86 37.37
C GLY A 30 34.12 11.82 36.21
N LEU A 31 33.00 12.52 36.29
CA LEU A 31 31.99 12.64 35.23
C LEU A 31 32.19 13.91 34.42
N ALA A 32 32.58 15.01 35.08
CA ALA A 32 32.77 16.32 34.47
C ALA A 32 33.74 16.30 33.27
N TRP A 33 34.82 15.52 33.33
CA TRP A 33 35.76 15.39 32.21
C TRP A 33 35.23 14.55 31.05
N GLN A 34 34.25 13.67 31.31
CA GLN A 34 33.64 12.79 30.32
C GLN A 34 32.43 13.44 29.63
N LEU A 35 31.83 14.48 30.22
CA LEU A 35 30.64 15.16 29.70
C LEU A 35 30.75 15.54 28.21
N PRO A 36 31.85 16.11 27.70
CA PRO A 36 31.97 16.42 26.27
C PRO A 36 31.91 15.18 25.37
N GLN A 37 32.48 14.06 25.80
CA GLN A 37 32.43 12.79 25.06
C GLN A 37 31.03 12.18 25.12
N LEU A 38 30.35 12.28 26.27
CA LEU A 38 28.97 11.84 26.43
C LEU A 38 27.99 12.67 25.60
N GLU A 39 28.22 13.98 25.45
CA GLU A 39 27.45 14.87 24.57
C GLU A 39 27.60 14.46 23.09
N GLU A 40 28.83 14.20 22.62
CA GLU A 40 29.07 13.73 21.25
C GLU A 40 28.50 12.32 20.99
N TYR A 41 28.57 11.45 22.00
CA TYR A 41 27.95 10.13 21.95
C TYR A 41 26.42 10.23 21.91
N ALA A 42 25.81 11.10 22.72
CA ALA A 42 24.38 11.38 22.68
C ALA A 42 23.94 11.88 21.29
N LYS A 43 24.64 12.87 20.71
CA LYS A 43 24.35 13.36 19.33
C LYS A 43 24.47 12.28 18.27
N SER A 44 25.39 11.34 18.43
CA SER A 44 25.58 10.21 17.51
C SER A 44 24.46 9.18 17.64
N LEU A 45 24.06 8.89 18.88
CA LEU A 45 22.95 7.99 19.19
C LEU A 45 21.59 8.59 18.78
N GLU A 46 21.39 9.90 18.92
CA GLU A 46 20.22 10.63 18.41
C GLU A 46 20.08 10.48 16.89
N ARG A 47 21.19 10.62 16.16
CA ARG A 47 21.21 10.40 14.71
C ARG A 47 20.89 8.95 14.35
N LEU A 48 21.41 7.98 15.09
CA LEU A 48 21.14 6.56 14.87
C LEU A 48 19.66 6.22 15.12
N VAL A 49 19.12 6.63 16.27
CA VAL A 49 17.71 6.43 16.63
C VAL A 49 16.79 7.16 15.65
N GLY A 50 17.16 8.36 15.21
CA GLY A 50 16.46 9.11 14.17
C GLY A 50 16.35 8.32 12.86
N ARG A 51 17.48 7.79 12.37
CA ARG A 51 17.52 6.95 11.16
C ARG A 51 16.68 5.67 11.28
N GLN A 52 16.80 4.96 12.41
CA GLN A 52 15.99 3.76 12.66
C GLN A 52 14.49 4.06 12.62
N ARG A 53 14.05 5.16 13.24
CA ARG A 53 12.65 5.60 13.19
C ARG A 53 12.19 5.94 11.78
N GLU A 54 13.04 6.59 10.99
CA GLU A 54 12.75 6.90 9.58
C GLU A 54 12.63 5.62 8.75
N ASP A 55 13.50 4.64 8.96
CA ASP A 55 13.49 3.34 8.27
C ASP A 55 12.23 2.52 8.60
N ASP A 56 11.87 2.43 9.89
CA ASP A 56 10.66 1.74 10.36
C ASP A 56 9.38 2.43 9.86
N GLY A 57 9.37 3.77 9.87
CA GLY A 57 8.31 4.58 9.28
C GLY A 57 8.17 4.33 7.78
N GLY A 58 9.29 4.24 7.06
CA GLY A 58 9.32 3.88 5.65
C GLY A 58 8.77 2.48 5.37
N ARG A 59 9.15 1.46 6.16
CA ARG A 59 8.62 0.09 6.03
C ARG A 59 7.12 0.04 6.21
N THR A 60 6.61 0.71 7.25
CA THR A 60 5.18 0.78 7.52
C THR A 60 4.42 1.44 6.35
N LEU A 61 4.93 2.56 5.82
CA LEU A 61 4.32 3.25 4.69
C LEU A 61 4.29 2.40 3.42
N ARG A 62 5.36 1.64 3.14
CA ARG A 62 5.41 0.71 1.99
C ARG A 62 4.34 -0.38 2.12
N ALA A 63 4.23 -1.02 3.29
CA ALA A 63 3.23 -2.04 3.52
C ALA A 63 1.81 -1.52 3.32
N GLN A 64 1.52 -0.33 3.88
CA GLN A 64 0.24 0.32 3.71
C GLN A 64 -0.02 0.73 2.24
N LEU A 65 1.01 1.14 1.50
CA LEU A 65 0.88 1.50 0.09
C LEU A 65 0.54 0.27 -0.77
N MET A 66 1.18 -0.88 -0.53
CA MET A 66 0.85 -2.14 -1.18
C MET A 66 -0.59 -2.58 -0.90
N TYR A 67 -1.06 -2.36 0.32
CA TYR A 67 -2.44 -2.67 0.70
C TYR A 67 -3.45 -1.86 -0.13
N GLU A 68 -3.24 -0.56 -0.27
CA GLU A 68 -4.12 0.29 -1.08
C GLU A 68 -4.03 -0.06 -2.57
N ASP A 69 -2.83 -0.36 -3.08
CA ASP A 69 -2.65 -0.78 -4.47
C ASP A 69 -3.45 -2.04 -4.77
N ALA A 70 -3.37 -3.06 -3.90
CA ALA A 70 -4.18 -4.27 -4.03
C ALA A 70 -5.69 -3.95 -4.02
N LYS A 71 -6.17 -3.10 -3.11
CA LYS A 71 -7.58 -2.69 -3.05
C LYS A 71 -8.04 -1.98 -4.33
N HIS A 72 -7.21 -1.12 -4.90
CA HIS A 72 -7.51 -0.47 -6.18
C HIS A 72 -7.55 -1.47 -7.33
N ASP A 73 -6.51 -2.29 -7.45
CA ASP A 73 -6.36 -3.32 -8.48
C ASP A 73 -7.53 -4.31 -8.50
N ASP A 74 -8.04 -4.60 -7.31
CA ASP A 74 -9.16 -5.48 -7.09
C ASP A 74 -10.47 -4.93 -7.66
N ALA A 75 -10.80 -3.71 -7.23
CA ALA A 75 -11.98 -2.99 -7.70
C ALA A 75 -11.93 -2.78 -9.21
N HIS A 76 -10.76 -2.39 -9.73
CA HIS A 76 -10.49 -2.20 -11.14
C HIS A 76 -10.82 -3.46 -11.95
N ARG A 77 -10.31 -4.63 -11.55
CA ARG A 77 -10.56 -5.88 -12.27
C ARG A 77 -11.98 -6.39 -12.13
N PHE A 78 -12.63 -6.16 -10.99
CA PHE A 78 -14.05 -6.46 -10.84
C PHE A 78 -14.91 -5.66 -11.83
N ILE A 79 -14.70 -4.34 -11.91
CA ILE A 79 -15.41 -3.46 -12.85
C ILE A 79 -15.16 -3.93 -14.29
N HIS A 80 -13.90 -4.23 -14.65
CA HIS A 80 -13.59 -4.76 -15.98
C HIS A 80 -14.36 -6.05 -16.29
N GLY A 81 -14.34 -7.02 -15.39
CA GLY A 81 -15.01 -8.32 -15.57
C GLY A 81 -16.51 -8.19 -15.74
N VAL A 82 -17.15 -7.31 -14.95
CA VAL A 82 -18.60 -7.03 -15.07
C VAL A 82 -18.92 -6.35 -16.40
N LEU A 83 -18.14 -5.36 -16.83
CA LEU A 83 -18.36 -4.70 -18.13
C LEU A 83 -18.22 -5.70 -19.30
N ALA A 84 -17.15 -6.50 -19.32
CA ALA A 84 -16.92 -7.52 -20.35
C ALA A 84 -18.06 -8.54 -20.41
N ALA A 85 -18.62 -8.91 -19.25
CA ALA A 85 -19.76 -9.81 -19.18
C ALA A 85 -21.04 -9.25 -19.80
N PHE A 86 -21.35 -7.97 -19.54
CA PHE A 86 -22.57 -7.33 -20.06
C PHE A 86 -22.50 -7.01 -21.55
N GLU A 87 -21.29 -6.75 -22.06
CA GLU A 87 -21.02 -6.55 -23.48
C GLU A 87 -21.53 -7.71 -24.35
N SER A 88 -21.60 -8.93 -23.81
CA SER A 88 -22.06 -10.13 -24.55
C SER A 88 -23.56 -10.42 -24.45
N ARG A 89 -24.32 -9.77 -23.56
CA ARG A 89 -25.67 -10.25 -23.18
C ARG A 89 -26.78 -9.19 -23.11
N GLY A 90 -26.49 -7.91 -23.36
CA GLY A 90 -27.50 -6.85 -23.41
C GLY A 90 -28.22 -6.71 -24.75
N THR A 91 -29.18 -5.80 -24.81
CA THR A 91 -29.73 -5.23 -26.06
C THR A 91 -28.62 -4.52 -26.85
N SER A 92 -28.88 -4.20 -28.13
CA SER A 92 -27.88 -3.54 -28.97
C SER A 92 -27.40 -2.20 -28.38
N GLU A 93 -28.29 -1.45 -27.75
CA GLU A 93 -27.98 -0.15 -27.13
C GLU A 93 -27.20 -0.32 -25.83
N GLU A 94 -27.59 -1.27 -24.98
CA GLU A 94 -26.87 -1.56 -23.72
C GLU A 94 -25.46 -2.07 -24.00
N ARG A 95 -25.31 -2.98 -24.97
CA ARG A 95 -23.98 -3.46 -25.39
C ARG A 95 -23.11 -2.33 -25.91
N ALA A 96 -23.68 -1.43 -26.71
CA ALA A 96 -22.94 -0.27 -27.22
C ALA A 96 -22.51 0.68 -26.10
N ALA A 97 -23.37 0.94 -25.11
CA ALA A 97 -23.04 1.76 -23.96
C ALA A 97 -21.95 1.14 -23.07
N VAL A 98 -22.06 -0.17 -22.77
CA VAL A 98 -21.07 -0.92 -21.99
C VAL A 98 -19.73 -1.04 -22.73
N ALA A 99 -19.74 -1.29 -24.04
CA ALA A 99 -18.54 -1.34 -24.86
C ALA A 99 -17.82 0.03 -24.89
N ARG A 100 -18.56 1.13 -25.02
CA ARG A 100 -17.99 2.49 -24.92
C ARG A 100 -17.38 2.76 -23.55
N ALA A 101 -18.09 2.40 -22.47
CA ALA A 101 -17.58 2.56 -21.11
C ALA A 101 -16.28 1.78 -20.92
N ARG A 102 -16.25 0.51 -21.35
CA ARG A 102 -15.07 -0.34 -21.29
C ARG A 102 -13.91 0.19 -22.13
N ALA A 103 -14.15 0.60 -23.37
CA ALA A 103 -13.10 1.17 -24.23
C ALA A 103 -12.53 2.48 -23.65
N THR A 104 -13.36 3.30 -23.00
CA THR A 104 -12.93 4.54 -22.35
C THR A 104 -12.06 4.27 -21.11
N LEU A 105 -12.49 3.30 -20.28
CA LEU A 105 -11.77 2.93 -19.07
C LEU A 105 -10.47 2.17 -19.36
N TYR A 106 -10.46 1.34 -20.41
CA TYR A 106 -9.37 0.42 -20.74
C TYR A 106 -8.92 0.56 -22.21
N PRO A 107 -8.39 1.72 -22.62
CA PRO A 107 -8.03 1.96 -24.02
C PRO A 107 -6.92 1.02 -24.54
N GLY A 108 -6.12 0.43 -23.64
CA GLY A 108 -5.12 -0.61 -23.94
C GLY A 108 -5.44 -2.00 -23.37
N GLY A 109 -6.67 -2.23 -22.91
CA GLY A 109 -7.06 -3.45 -22.18
C GLY A 109 -6.48 -3.53 -20.76
N LEU A 110 -6.48 -4.73 -20.18
CA LEU A 110 -5.77 -5.05 -18.93
C LEU A 110 -4.34 -5.46 -19.28
N SER A 111 -3.42 -4.50 -19.39
CA SER A 111 -2.01 -4.80 -19.67
C SER A 111 -1.08 -4.10 -18.66
N SER A 112 -0.02 -4.83 -18.30
CA SER A 112 0.79 -4.68 -17.09
C SER A 112 2.02 -3.78 -17.25
N ILE A 113 2.22 -2.92 -16.25
CA ILE A 113 3.46 -2.64 -15.49
C ILE A 113 4.79 -2.73 -16.26
N THR A 114 5.09 -1.68 -17.03
CA THR A 114 6.45 -1.37 -17.52
C THR A 114 6.85 0.07 -17.20
N VAL A 115 6.06 0.76 -16.38
CA VAL A 115 6.23 2.17 -16.05
C VAL A 115 6.51 2.32 -14.55
N SER A 116 7.12 3.45 -14.14
CA SER A 116 7.39 3.69 -12.72
C SER A 116 6.10 3.69 -11.89
N TYR A 117 6.21 3.36 -10.62
CA TYR A 117 5.04 3.25 -9.74
C TYR A 117 4.30 4.59 -9.59
N GLU A 118 4.99 5.73 -9.63
CA GLU A 118 4.35 7.05 -9.67
C GLU A 118 3.43 7.21 -10.88
N ARG A 119 3.90 6.75 -12.04
CA ARG A 119 3.13 6.80 -13.28
C ARG A 119 1.94 5.85 -13.22
N GLU A 120 2.06 4.71 -12.54
CA GLU A 120 0.93 3.79 -12.33
C GLU A 120 -0.14 4.38 -11.42
N VAL A 121 0.26 5.00 -10.31
CA VAL A 121 -0.69 5.69 -9.41
C VAL A 121 -1.36 6.87 -10.14
N ALA A 122 -0.63 7.57 -11.01
CA ALA A 122 -1.21 8.62 -11.86
C ALA A 122 -2.23 8.05 -12.87
N GLU A 123 -1.94 6.90 -13.49
CA GLU A 123 -2.87 6.23 -14.40
C GLU A 123 -4.11 5.71 -13.65
N ALA A 124 -3.94 5.21 -12.42
CA ALA A 124 -5.04 4.82 -11.53
C ALA A 124 -5.94 6.02 -11.18
N ALA A 125 -5.36 7.20 -10.96
CA ALA A 125 -6.11 8.45 -10.82
C ALA A 125 -6.86 8.82 -12.11
N ALA A 126 -6.23 8.65 -13.28
CA ALA A 126 -6.90 8.87 -14.55
C ALA A 126 -8.06 7.88 -14.77
N PHE A 127 -7.91 6.61 -14.37
CA PHE A 127 -8.99 5.61 -14.39
C PHE A 127 -10.18 6.03 -13.51
N THR A 128 -9.94 6.38 -12.25
CA THR A 128 -10.99 6.81 -11.31
C THR A 128 -11.71 8.09 -11.78
N ASN A 129 -11.00 9.03 -12.40
CA ASN A 129 -11.62 10.20 -13.04
C ASN A 129 -12.52 9.80 -14.21
N ARG A 130 -12.06 8.86 -15.05
CA ARG A 130 -12.85 8.35 -16.19
C ARG A 130 -14.13 7.63 -15.75
N LEU A 131 -14.14 6.95 -14.61
CA LEU A 131 -15.36 6.33 -14.05
C LEU A 131 -16.51 7.35 -13.88
N GLN A 132 -16.18 8.61 -13.57
CA GLN A 132 -17.17 9.68 -13.40
C GLN A 132 -17.57 10.37 -14.71
N GLY A 133 -16.87 10.06 -15.80
CA GLY A 133 -17.02 10.71 -17.10
C GLY A 133 -18.35 10.37 -17.78
N ASP A 134 -18.87 11.33 -18.55
CA ASP A 134 -20.16 11.19 -19.24
C ASP A 134 -20.17 10.06 -20.27
N ALA A 135 -19.00 9.71 -20.84
CA ALA A 135 -18.85 8.57 -21.75
C ALA A 135 -19.01 7.20 -21.06
N VAL A 136 -18.75 7.14 -19.75
CA VAL A 136 -18.72 5.90 -18.96
C VAL A 136 -20.02 5.72 -18.18
N ARG A 137 -20.58 6.81 -17.65
CA ARG A 137 -21.76 6.81 -16.78
C ARG A 137 -22.97 6.03 -17.32
N PRO A 138 -23.35 6.10 -18.61
CA PRO A 138 -24.48 5.32 -19.13
C PRO A 138 -24.22 3.82 -19.08
N GLY A 139 -23.00 3.38 -19.43
CA GLY A 139 -22.61 1.97 -19.34
C GLY A 139 -22.58 1.49 -17.90
N MET A 140 -22.05 2.30 -16.98
CA MET A 140 -22.03 2.00 -15.54
C MET A 140 -23.44 1.91 -14.94
N ALA A 141 -24.36 2.79 -15.31
CA ALA A 141 -25.74 2.72 -14.83
C ALA A 141 -26.44 1.41 -15.20
N ILE A 142 -26.16 0.87 -16.40
CA ILE A 142 -26.70 -0.43 -16.84
C ILE A 142 -26.16 -1.56 -15.95
N VAL A 143 -24.84 -1.59 -15.71
CA VAL A 143 -24.25 -2.65 -14.87
C VAL A 143 -24.60 -2.50 -13.40
N GLU A 144 -24.69 -1.28 -12.87
CA GLU A 144 -25.08 -1.01 -11.47
C GLU A 144 -26.50 -1.47 -11.16
N ALA A 145 -27.44 -1.30 -12.08
CA ALA A 145 -28.82 -1.74 -11.89
C ALA A 145 -28.92 -3.26 -11.67
N ALA A 146 -28.02 -4.03 -12.27
CA ALA A 146 -27.99 -5.49 -12.17
C ALA A 146 -26.96 -6.03 -11.17
N VAL A 147 -25.90 -5.26 -10.89
CA VAL A 147 -24.80 -5.58 -9.97
C VAL A 147 -24.49 -4.34 -9.13
N PRO A 148 -25.28 -4.06 -8.07
CA PRO A 148 -25.10 -2.86 -7.24
C PRO A 148 -23.71 -2.74 -6.59
N GLN A 149 -22.99 -3.87 -6.45
CA GLN A 149 -21.63 -3.93 -5.91
C GLN A 149 -20.60 -3.20 -6.77
N VAL A 150 -20.92 -2.88 -8.03
CA VAL A 150 -20.06 -2.07 -8.91
C VAL A 150 -19.84 -0.68 -8.32
N ARG A 151 -20.86 -0.08 -7.70
CA ARG A 151 -20.77 1.24 -7.06
C ARG A 151 -19.82 1.23 -5.87
N GLU A 152 -19.84 0.14 -5.10
CA GLU A 152 -18.92 -0.03 -3.98
C GLU A 152 -17.49 -0.23 -4.47
N ALA A 153 -17.28 -1.04 -5.51
CA ALA A 153 -15.96 -1.19 -6.11
C ALA A 153 -15.43 0.16 -6.66
N GLU A 154 -16.27 0.95 -7.31
CA GLU A 154 -15.88 2.29 -7.79
C GLU A 154 -15.41 3.20 -6.64
N ARG A 155 -16.14 3.18 -5.52
CA ARG A 155 -15.77 3.91 -4.30
C ARG A 155 -14.46 3.40 -3.71
N GLU A 156 -14.31 2.08 -3.57
CA GLU A 156 -13.11 1.42 -3.06
C GLU A 156 -11.87 1.79 -3.91
N ALA A 157 -11.99 1.80 -5.25
CA ALA A 157 -10.92 2.20 -6.15
C ALA A 157 -10.49 3.66 -5.92
N ARG A 158 -11.44 4.57 -5.75
CA ARG A 158 -11.17 6.00 -5.55
C ARG A 158 -10.47 6.28 -4.23
N GLU A 159 -10.99 5.71 -3.15
CA GLU A 159 -10.40 5.84 -1.81
C GLU A 159 -8.98 5.29 -1.79
N ALA A 160 -8.76 4.12 -2.41
CA ALA A 160 -7.45 3.49 -2.50
C ALA A 160 -6.45 4.36 -3.29
N VAL A 161 -6.85 4.92 -4.43
CA VAL A 161 -5.96 5.80 -5.23
C VAL A 161 -5.54 7.04 -4.47
N GLU A 162 -6.46 7.71 -3.79
CA GLU A 162 -6.11 8.89 -3.00
C GLU A 162 -5.17 8.52 -1.86
N ALA A 163 -5.44 7.40 -1.19
CA ALA A 163 -4.59 6.87 -0.14
C ALA A 163 -3.18 6.50 -0.65
N MET A 164 -3.08 5.94 -1.87
CA MET A 164 -1.78 5.67 -2.54
C MET A 164 -1.03 6.97 -2.80
N ARG A 165 -1.68 8.00 -3.35
CA ARG A 165 -1.04 9.29 -3.66
C ARG A 165 -0.45 9.95 -2.42
N VAL A 166 -1.21 9.97 -1.32
CA VAL A 166 -0.75 10.55 -0.05
C VAL A 166 0.45 9.78 0.51
N LYS A 167 0.41 8.44 0.48
CA LYS A 167 1.52 7.62 0.99
C LYS A 167 2.77 7.72 0.10
N LEU A 168 2.60 7.80 -1.20
CA LEU A 168 3.70 7.95 -2.16
C LEU A 168 4.42 9.29 -1.97
N ALA A 169 3.68 10.38 -1.75
CA ALA A 169 4.27 11.69 -1.43
C ALA A 169 5.11 11.63 -0.14
N LYS A 170 4.59 10.97 0.91
CA LYS A 170 5.33 10.79 2.17
C LYS A 170 6.60 9.94 1.99
N LEU A 171 6.55 8.91 1.15
CA LEU A 171 7.72 8.10 0.83
C LEU A 171 8.76 8.89 0.05
N ALA A 172 8.36 9.73 -0.90
CA ALA A 172 9.28 10.62 -1.62
C ALA A 172 9.96 11.63 -0.67
N ASP A 173 9.23 12.17 0.31
CA ASP A 173 9.78 13.05 1.34
C ASP A 173 10.80 12.35 2.26
N LEU A 174 10.63 11.04 2.50
CA LEU A 174 11.59 10.21 3.25
C LEU A 174 12.80 9.84 2.39
N ASP A 175 12.61 9.56 1.10
CA ASP A 175 13.68 9.27 0.13
C ASP A 175 14.60 10.49 -0.06
N ALA A 176 14.03 11.71 -0.06
CA ALA A 176 14.82 12.95 -0.09
C ALA A 176 15.69 13.16 1.17
N LYS A 177 15.37 12.47 2.28
CA LYS A 177 16.08 12.59 3.57
C LYS A 177 17.04 11.44 3.85
N THR A 178 16.93 10.33 3.10
CA THR A 178 17.67 9.09 3.34
C THR A 178 18.41 8.63 2.08
N THR A 179 19.66 8.16 2.18
CA THR A 179 20.47 7.69 1.04
C THR A 179 20.22 6.22 0.66
N LEU A 180 19.06 5.65 0.99
CA LEU A 180 18.76 4.23 0.82
C LEU A 180 18.26 3.91 -0.61
N VAL A 181 18.36 2.63 -1.00
CA VAL A 181 17.90 2.10 -2.30
C VAL A 181 16.45 2.52 -2.54
N SER A 182 16.15 3.06 -3.73
CA SER A 182 14.85 3.65 -4.07
C SER A 182 13.69 2.72 -3.66
N PRO A 183 12.94 3.07 -2.61
CA PRO A 183 11.83 2.31 -2.03
C PRO A 183 10.76 1.85 -3.03
N VAL A 184 10.72 2.53 -4.17
CA VAL A 184 9.74 2.38 -5.24
C VAL A 184 10.02 1.15 -6.11
N HIS A 185 11.29 0.77 -6.25
CA HIS A 185 11.69 -0.34 -7.12
C HIS A 185 11.34 -1.72 -6.55
N GLU A 186 11.49 -1.93 -5.25
CA GLU A 186 11.10 -3.18 -4.58
C GLU A 186 9.57 -3.41 -4.59
N LEU A 187 8.80 -2.33 -4.48
CA LEU A 187 7.34 -2.35 -4.60
C LEU A 187 6.90 -2.79 -6.00
N PHE A 188 7.59 -2.32 -7.04
CA PHE A 188 7.33 -2.68 -8.43
C PHE A 188 7.51 -4.19 -8.70
N GLU A 189 8.61 -4.80 -8.23
CA GLU A 189 8.86 -6.24 -8.47
C GLU A 189 7.86 -7.14 -7.72
N THR A 190 7.48 -6.76 -6.49
CA THR A 190 6.50 -7.51 -5.71
C THR A 190 5.11 -7.45 -6.37
N ARG A 191 4.75 -6.28 -6.91
CA ARG A 191 3.52 -6.06 -7.67
C ARG A 191 3.47 -6.89 -8.96
N ARG A 192 4.59 -6.96 -9.71
CA ARG A 192 4.68 -7.73 -10.95
C ARG A 192 4.27 -9.19 -10.75
N ASN A 193 4.64 -9.80 -9.62
CA ASN A 193 4.28 -11.19 -9.31
C ASN A 193 2.80 -11.35 -8.93
N ALA A 194 2.21 -10.38 -8.21
CA ALA A 194 0.79 -10.37 -7.84
C ALA A 194 -0.15 -10.23 -9.06
N TYR A 195 0.29 -9.51 -10.09
CA TYR A 195 -0.48 -9.30 -11.33
C TYR A 195 -0.86 -10.59 -12.06
N SER A 196 -0.03 -11.65 -11.95
CA SER A 196 -0.32 -12.95 -12.57
C SER A 196 -1.54 -13.65 -11.94
N ALA A 197 -1.69 -13.57 -10.62
CA ALA A 197 -2.82 -14.16 -9.90
C ALA A 197 -4.13 -13.40 -10.16
N LEU A 198 -4.03 -12.10 -10.41
CA LEU A 198 -5.17 -11.20 -10.59
C LEU A 198 -5.77 -11.23 -12.01
N SER A 199 -4.97 -11.53 -13.05
CA SER A 199 -5.50 -11.77 -14.41
C SER A 199 -6.47 -12.97 -14.45
N ASN A 200 -6.19 -14.01 -13.67
CA ASN A 200 -7.06 -15.19 -13.55
C ASN A 200 -8.42 -14.83 -12.91
N PHE A 201 -8.46 -13.84 -12.02
CA PHE A 201 -9.71 -13.40 -11.39
C PHE A 201 -10.68 -12.75 -12.40
N ALA A 202 -10.18 -11.86 -13.26
CA ALA A 202 -11.01 -11.23 -14.29
C ALA A 202 -11.61 -12.27 -15.25
N GLN A 203 -10.83 -13.28 -15.65
CA GLN A 203 -11.30 -14.39 -16.49
C GLN A 203 -12.36 -15.24 -15.78
N ASN A 204 -12.22 -15.50 -14.48
CA ASN A 204 -13.21 -16.26 -13.70
C ASN A 204 -14.54 -15.50 -13.54
N VAL A 205 -14.49 -14.19 -13.28
CA VAL A 205 -15.70 -13.34 -13.23
C VAL A 205 -16.40 -13.34 -14.58
N GLU A 206 -15.65 -13.15 -15.66
CA GLU A 206 -16.18 -13.18 -17.03
C GLU A 206 -16.85 -14.53 -17.35
N PHE A 207 -16.18 -15.65 -17.03
CA PHE A 207 -16.70 -17.00 -17.27
C PHE A 207 -18.01 -17.28 -16.53
N VAL A 208 -18.07 -16.95 -15.23
CA VAL A 208 -19.28 -17.17 -14.42
C VAL A 208 -20.43 -16.31 -14.93
N MET A 209 -20.12 -15.08 -15.32
CA MET A 209 -21.11 -14.19 -15.90
C MET A 209 -21.58 -14.61 -17.29
N LYS A 210 -20.77 -15.31 -18.07
CA LYS A 210 -21.12 -15.90 -19.38
C LYS A 210 -21.92 -17.20 -19.28
N THR A 211 -21.99 -17.84 -18.12
CA THR A 211 -22.63 -19.15 -17.97
C THR A 211 -23.94 -19.14 -17.18
N ALA A 212 -24.22 -18.08 -16.40
CA ALA A 212 -25.38 -18.07 -15.49
C ALA A 212 -26.72 -17.60 -16.12
N GLY A 213 -27.82 -18.23 -15.68
CA GLY A 213 -29.23 -17.79 -15.81
C GLY A 213 -29.64 -16.78 -14.72
N PRO A 214 -30.93 -16.69 -14.30
CA PRO A 214 -31.47 -15.56 -13.51
C PRO A 214 -30.81 -15.29 -12.14
N GLU A 215 -30.06 -16.23 -11.56
CA GLU A 215 -29.37 -16.09 -10.25
C GLU A 215 -28.01 -15.36 -10.32
N ARG A 216 -27.87 -14.43 -11.26
CA ARG A 216 -26.59 -13.83 -11.67
C ARG A 216 -25.93 -12.98 -10.56
N ALA A 217 -26.74 -12.16 -9.88
CA ALA A 217 -26.30 -11.25 -8.83
C ALA A 217 -25.78 -12.01 -7.59
N GLU A 218 -26.44 -13.10 -7.22
CA GLU A 218 -26.11 -13.90 -6.03
C GLU A 218 -24.78 -14.65 -6.20
N ARG A 219 -24.49 -15.17 -7.41
CA ARG A 219 -23.21 -15.82 -7.71
C ARG A 219 -22.05 -14.83 -7.79
N CYS A 220 -22.29 -13.63 -8.32
CA CYS A 220 -21.31 -12.53 -8.28
C CYS A 220 -20.98 -12.14 -6.83
N ALA A 221 -21.99 -11.99 -5.98
CA ALA A 221 -21.80 -11.69 -4.57
C ALA A 221 -20.97 -12.78 -3.85
N ARG A 222 -21.20 -14.06 -4.15
CA ARG A 222 -20.41 -15.18 -3.60
C ARG A 222 -18.95 -15.18 -4.06
N LEU A 223 -18.68 -14.90 -5.33
CA LEU A 223 -17.32 -14.79 -5.84
C LEU A 223 -16.58 -13.59 -5.25
N LEU A 224 -17.26 -12.44 -5.20
CA LEU A 224 -16.73 -11.25 -4.56
C LEU A 224 -16.41 -11.51 -3.09
N HIS A 225 -17.29 -12.21 -2.37
CA HIS A 225 -17.10 -12.55 -0.96
C HIS A 225 -15.94 -13.53 -0.74
N GLY A 226 -15.92 -14.66 -1.48
CA GLY A 226 -14.87 -15.67 -1.36
C GLY A 226 -13.49 -15.10 -1.71
N TRP A 227 -13.45 -14.17 -2.65
CA TRP A 227 -12.22 -13.53 -3.04
C TRP A 227 -11.80 -12.37 -2.13
N LYS A 228 -12.73 -11.53 -1.64
CA LYS A 228 -12.44 -10.55 -0.57
C LYS A 228 -11.87 -11.26 0.67
N LYS A 229 -12.34 -12.48 0.95
CA LYS A 229 -11.78 -13.34 2.02
C LYS A 229 -10.35 -13.79 1.69
N MET A 230 -10.09 -14.30 0.50
CA MET A 230 -8.74 -14.68 0.07
C MET A 230 -7.77 -13.51 0.10
N ASN A 231 -8.20 -12.31 -0.32
CA ASN A 231 -7.33 -11.14 -0.32
C ASN A 231 -7.13 -10.60 1.10
N ALA A 232 -8.16 -10.59 1.95
CA ALA A 232 -8.00 -10.29 3.38
C ALA A 232 -7.02 -11.27 4.06
N ASP A 233 -6.98 -12.53 3.63
CA ASP A 233 -6.03 -13.53 4.14
C ASP A 233 -4.61 -13.30 3.58
N ALA A 234 -4.46 -12.93 2.31
CA ALA A 234 -3.18 -12.55 1.72
C ALA A 234 -2.63 -11.26 2.35
N GLN A 235 -3.49 -10.27 2.59
CA GLN A 235 -3.19 -9.01 3.28
C GLN A 235 -2.83 -9.25 4.74
N ARG A 236 -3.51 -10.15 5.46
CA ARG A 236 -3.12 -10.55 6.82
C ARG A 236 -1.74 -11.22 6.87
N ARG A 237 -1.40 -12.01 5.86
CA ARG A 237 -0.06 -12.62 5.74
C ARG A 237 1.02 -11.57 5.46
N ALA A 238 0.73 -10.60 4.58
CA ALA A 238 1.63 -9.48 4.34
C ALA A 238 1.80 -8.60 5.60
N GLN A 239 0.73 -8.32 6.35
CA GLN A 239 0.78 -7.55 7.60
C GLN A 239 1.59 -8.27 8.68
N LYS A 240 1.41 -9.59 8.85
CA LYS A 240 2.21 -10.40 9.79
C LYS A 240 3.71 -10.39 9.49
N SER A 241 4.10 -10.30 8.21
CA SER A 241 5.51 -10.18 7.83
C SER A 241 6.12 -8.80 8.15
N VAL A 242 5.27 -7.78 8.33
CA VAL A 242 5.68 -6.41 8.69
C VAL A 242 5.75 -6.23 10.20
N ASP A 243 4.89 -6.94 10.95
CA ASP A 243 4.85 -6.90 12.42
C ASP A 243 5.96 -7.72 13.11
N GLY A 244 6.86 -8.36 12.34
CA GLY A 244 8.09 -8.95 12.88
C GLY A 244 7.89 -10.18 13.77
N GLU A 245 7.01 -11.11 13.39
CA GLU A 245 6.95 -12.44 14.03
C GLU A 245 8.04 -13.42 13.52
N ASP A 246 8.97 -12.98 12.66
CA ASP A 246 10.18 -13.76 12.31
C ASP A 246 11.41 -13.18 13.04
N ASP A 247 11.75 -13.88 14.13
CA ASP A 247 13.01 -13.92 14.89
C ASP A 247 13.63 -12.63 15.46
N GLU A 248 13.81 -12.66 16.79
CA GLU A 248 14.67 -11.80 17.60
C GLU A 248 16.09 -11.67 17.01
N ALA A 249 16.29 -10.74 16.07
CA ALA A 249 17.61 -10.31 15.65
C ALA A 249 18.22 -9.47 16.78
N THR A 250 18.85 -10.17 17.72
CA THR A 250 19.70 -9.60 18.77
C THR A 250 20.83 -8.82 18.11
N MET A 251 20.71 -7.48 18.05
CA MET A 251 21.77 -6.63 17.52
C MET A 251 22.85 -6.45 18.59
N ILE A 252 23.90 -7.27 18.54
CA ILE A 252 25.09 -7.12 19.39
C ILE A 252 25.92 -5.95 18.83
N LEU A 253 25.99 -4.85 19.59
CA LEU A 253 26.94 -3.77 19.30
C LEU A 253 28.36 -4.24 19.66
N PRO A 254 29.38 -4.01 18.81
CA PRO A 254 30.77 -4.27 19.18
C PRO A 254 31.20 -3.32 20.29
N ALA A 255 31.84 -3.86 21.32
CA ALA A 255 32.38 -3.10 22.44
C ALA A 255 33.42 -2.08 21.96
N PRO A 256 33.46 -0.86 22.56
CA PRO A 256 34.48 0.12 22.22
C PRO A 256 35.86 -0.39 22.65
N ALA A 257 36.83 -0.22 21.75
CA ALA A 257 38.26 -0.46 22.00
C ALA A 257 38.87 0.68 22.84
#